data_AF-A0A7S0Z2Z6-F1
#
_entry.id   AF-A0A7S0Z2Z6-F1
#
_cell.length_a   1.000
_cell.length_b   1.000
_cell.length_c   1.000
_cell.angle_alpha   90.00
_cell.angle_beta   90.00
_cell.angle_gamma   90.00
#
_symmetry.space_group_name_H-M   'P 1'
#
loop_
_entity.id
_entity.type
_entity.pdbx_description
1 polymer ?
#
loop_
_entity_poly.entity_id
_entity_poly.type
_entity_poly.pdbx_seq_one_letter_code
_entity_poly.pdbx_strand_id
1 'polypeptide(L)'
;GDEGQMVILDGQHRLGACSYLQSKGLLSEDLQQVTVEVYPAMEEQGVKDLFTEINKCEPVLEIDLPEGGASQDARDVIGGAAAHLKEEYPKMFSESHKCLRPHLNIDRLRNELYQADVMQKFKLEREEDLVGWLRERNEELAARPDAEWRGVASEKVVEKARSNNFFLGMTWEWLGTSAHK
;
A
#
# COMPACT_ATOMS: atom_id res chain seq x y z
N GLY A 1 19.11 1.47 -37.61
CA GLY A 1 18.22 0.88 -36.61
C GLY A 1 18.02 1.93 -35.57
N ASP A 2 16.77 2.24 -35.22
CA ASP A 2 16.47 3.17 -34.13
C ASP A 2 17.01 2.57 -32.83
N GLU A 3 18.22 2.97 -32.45
CA GLU A 3 18.67 2.86 -31.07
C GLU A 3 17.77 3.80 -30.27
N GLY A 4 16.76 3.21 -29.61
CA GLY A 4 15.79 3.93 -28.79
C GLY A 4 16.51 4.90 -27.86
N GLN A 5 16.14 6.18 -27.94
CA GLN A 5 16.79 7.26 -27.23
C GLN A 5 16.61 7.04 -25.72
N MET A 6 17.67 6.61 -25.03
CA MET A 6 17.66 6.44 -23.57
C MET A 6 17.79 7.79 -22.89
N VAL A 7 17.01 8.01 -21.84
CA VAL A 7 16.97 9.27 -21.09
C VAL A 7 17.32 9.02 -19.63
N ILE A 8 18.19 9.87 -19.06
CA ILE A 8 18.52 9.84 -17.64
C ILE A 8 17.40 10.55 -16.88
N LEU A 9 16.65 9.80 -16.08
CA LEU A 9 15.49 10.31 -15.38
C LEU A 9 15.83 10.92 -14.02
N ASP A 10 16.70 10.25 -13.26
CA ASP A 10 17.18 10.69 -11.95
C ASP A 10 18.71 10.51 -11.83
N GLY A 11 19.35 11.24 -10.92
CA GLY A 11 20.81 11.22 -10.73
C GLY A 11 21.59 12.15 -11.67
N GLN A 12 20.92 12.95 -12.50
CA GLN A 12 21.55 13.87 -13.46
C GLN A 12 22.47 14.90 -12.80
N HIS A 13 22.06 15.47 -11.65
CA HIS A 13 22.91 16.36 -10.85
C HIS A 13 24.10 15.62 -10.25
N ARG A 14 23.93 14.35 -9.86
CA ARG A 14 25.00 13.51 -9.31
C ARG A 14 26.01 13.17 -10.39
N LEU A 15 25.55 12.83 -11.59
CA LEU A 15 26.37 12.61 -12.78
C LEU A 15 27.15 13.87 -13.18
N GLY A 16 26.49 15.04 -13.14
CA GLY A 16 27.11 16.34 -13.38
C GLY A 16 28.19 16.67 -12.34
N ALA A 17 27.91 16.44 -11.05
CA ALA A 17 28.87 16.62 -9.98
C ALA A 17 30.06 15.66 -10.11
N CYS A 18 29.82 14.39 -10.46
CA CYS A 18 30.89 13.42 -10.69
C CYS A 18 31.77 13.81 -11.88
N SER A 19 31.16 14.22 -13.01
CA SER A 19 31.88 14.75 -14.17
C SER A 19 32.74 15.97 -13.80
N TYR A 20 32.19 16.88 -13.00
CA TYR A 20 32.92 18.07 -12.52
C TYR A 20 34.10 17.69 -11.62
N LEU A 21 33.89 16.85 -10.61
CA LEU A 21 34.93 16.41 -9.68
C LEU A 21 36.02 15.60 -10.39
N GLN A 22 35.65 14.77 -11.37
CA GLN A 22 36.60 14.04 -12.21
C GLN A 22 37.46 15.00 -13.03
N SER A 23 36.87 16.04 -13.62
CA SER A 23 37.63 17.07 -14.36
C SER A 23 38.65 17.83 -13.51
N LYS A 24 38.47 17.82 -12.18
CA LYS A 24 39.36 18.44 -11.20
C LYS A 24 40.35 17.45 -10.57
N GLY A 25 40.27 16.17 -10.90
CA GLY A 25 41.06 15.11 -10.24
C GLY A 25 40.68 14.90 -8.77
N LEU A 26 39.46 15.28 -8.38
CA LEU A 26 38.96 15.24 -6.99
C LEU A 26 37.95 14.12 -6.74
N LEU A 27 37.58 13.35 -7.76
CA LEU A 27 36.69 12.21 -7.60
C LEU A 27 37.50 11.02 -7.07
N SER A 28 37.24 10.60 -5.83
CA SER A 28 37.88 9.43 -5.25
C SER A 28 37.53 8.16 -6.04
N GLU A 29 38.42 7.17 -6.04
CA GLU A 29 38.19 5.88 -6.71
C GLU A 29 36.90 5.20 -6.21
N ASP A 30 36.60 5.33 -4.92
CA ASP A 30 35.38 4.80 -4.29
C ASP A 30 34.07 5.45 -4.82
N LEU A 31 34.16 6.64 -5.44
CA LEU A 31 33.02 7.36 -6.02
C LEU A 31 32.95 7.22 -7.55
N GLN A 32 33.82 6.42 -8.16
CA GLN A 32 33.79 6.16 -9.60
C GLN A 32 32.67 5.20 -10.01
N GLN A 33 32.02 4.54 -9.05
CA GLN A 33 30.88 3.66 -9.29
C GLN A 33 29.60 4.33 -8.81
N VAL A 34 28.93 5.05 -9.71
CA VAL A 34 27.59 5.60 -9.47
C VAL A 34 26.58 4.68 -10.12
N THR A 35 25.67 4.12 -9.33
CA THR A 35 24.51 3.41 -9.87
C THR A 35 23.59 4.42 -10.52
N VAL A 36 23.28 4.20 -11.80
CA VAL A 36 22.32 4.98 -12.58
C VAL A 36 21.25 4.03 -13.08
N GLU A 37 19.99 4.41 -12.90
CA GLU A 37 18.86 3.71 -13.47
C GLU A 37 18.50 4.36 -14.81
N VAL A 38 18.43 3.53 -15.85
CA VAL A 38 18.13 3.96 -17.21
C VAL A 38 16.78 3.36 -17.59
N TYR A 39 15.86 4.23 -18.00
CA TYR A 39 14.51 3.84 -18.39
C TYR A 39 14.40 3.85 -19.92
N PRO A 40 13.60 2.94 -20.52
CA PRO A 40 13.31 2.99 -21.95
C PRO A 40 12.63 4.31 -22.32
N ALA A 41 12.67 4.67 -23.61
CA ALA A 41 12.01 5.88 -24.10
C ALA A 41 10.51 5.86 -23.74
N MET A 42 10.04 6.94 -23.11
CA MET A 42 8.66 7.11 -22.66
C MET A 42 8.07 8.39 -23.26
N GLU A 43 6.74 8.47 -23.37
CA GLU A 43 6.07 9.75 -23.63
C GLU A 43 6.30 10.74 -22.48
N GLU A 44 6.28 12.04 -22.77
CA GLU A 44 6.61 13.11 -21.80
C GLU A 44 5.80 13.00 -20.50
N GLN A 45 4.54 12.58 -20.57
CA GLN A 45 3.71 12.37 -19.40
C GLN A 45 4.22 11.22 -18.52
N GLY A 46 4.62 10.09 -19.12
CA GLY A 46 5.20 8.96 -18.39
C GLY A 46 6.51 9.32 -17.69
N VAL A 47 7.34 10.18 -18.31
CA VAL A 47 8.56 10.72 -17.69
C VAL A 47 8.22 11.55 -16.44
N LYS A 48 7.20 12.42 -16.51
CA LYS A 48 6.77 13.25 -15.38
C LYS A 48 6.18 12.42 -14.24
N ASP A 49 5.39 11.41 -14.57
CA ASP A 49 4.75 10.54 -13.59
C ASP A 49 5.82 9.74 -12.83
N LEU A 50 6.75 9.11 -13.55
CA LEU A 50 7.84 8.33 -12.98
C LEU A 50 8.82 9.21 -12.17
N PHE A 51 9.17 10.41 -12.65
CA PHE A 51 9.98 11.36 -11.88
C PHE A 51 9.27 11.76 -10.57
N THR A 52 7.97 12.03 -10.63
CA THR A 52 7.18 12.40 -9.45
C THR A 52 7.11 11.24 -8.48
N GLU A 53 6.92 10.01 -8.97
CA GLU A 53 6.89 8.78 -8.18
C GLU A 53 8.21 8.55 -7.44
N ILE A 54 9.35 8.60 -8.15
CA ILE A 54 10.69 8.48 -7.55
C ILE A 54 10.89 9.53 -6.44
N ASN A 55 10.48 10.78 -6.71
CA ASN A 55 10.66 11.88 -5.75
C ASN A 55 9.65 11.91 -4.61
N LYS A 56 8.56 11.14 -4.67
CA LYS A 56 7.62 11.04 -3.55
C LYS A 56 8.25 10.34 -2.35
N CYS A 57 9.30 9.55 -2.55
CA CYS A 57 9.99 8.80 -1.49
C CYS A 57 9.02 8.01 -0.59
N GLU A 58 7.86 7.62 -1.12
CA GLU A 58 6.89 6.84 -0.37
C GLU A 58 7.43 5.41 -0.29
N PRO A 59 7.55 4.83 0.92
CA PRO A 59 8.02 3.47 1.05
C PRO A 59 7.07 2.53 0.33
N VAL A 60 7.63 1.67 -0.52
CA VAL A 60 6.89 0.58 -1.15
C VAL A 60 6.32 -0.30 -0.04
N LEU A 61 5.03 -0.60 -0.13
CA LEU A 61 4.36 -1.45 0.84
C LEU A 61 4.95 -2.87 0.78
N GLU A 62 5.05 -3.54 1.93
CA GLU A 62 5.70 -4.84 2.00
C GLU A 62 5.01 -5.91 1.13
N ILE A 63 3.68 -5.83 0.98
CA ILE A 63 2.94 -6.69 0.06
C ILE A 63 3.40 -6.55 -1.39
N ASP A 64 3.84 -5.35 -1.79
CA ASP A 64 4.23 -5.01 -3.16
C ASP A 64 5.74 -5.16 -3.42
N LEU A 65 6.56 -5.47 -2.39
CA LEU A 65 8.00 -5.68 -2.54
C LEU A 65 8.31 -6.90 -3.45
N PRO A 66 9.17 -6.74 -4.47
CA PRO A 66 9.46 -7.81 -5.43
C PRO A 66 10.17 -9.02 -4.80
N GLU A 67 11.13 -8.75 -3.90
CA GLU A 67 11.83 -9.77 -3.12
C GLU A 67 11.55 -9.54 -1.63
N GLY A 68 11.20 -10.60 -0.90
CA GLY A 68 10.82 -10.52 0.52
C GLY A 68 9.39 -10.02 0.79
N GLY A 69 8.65 -9.63 -0.26
CA GLY A 69 7.22 -9.31 -0.17
C GLY A 69 6.31 -10.52 -0.39
N ALA A 70 5.02 -10.24 -0.61
CA ALA A 70 4.02 -11.28 -0.79
C ALA A 70 4.23 -12.09 -2.09
N SER A 71 3.89 -13.38 -2.07
CA SER A 71 3.82 -14.20 -3.28
C SER A 71 2.75 -13.68 -4.25
N GLN A 72 2.85 -14.05 -5.52
CA GLN A 72 1.85 -13.65 -6.53
C GLN A 72 0.44 -14.10 -6.12
N ASP A 73 0.28 -15.36 -5.71
CA ASP A 73 -1.01 -15.88 -5.24
C ASP A 73 -1.57 -15.08 -4.05
N ALA A 74 -0.72 -14.70 -3.09
CA ALA A 74 -1.15 -13.90 -1.96
C ALA A 74 -1.55 -12.47 -2.37
N ARG A 75 -0.84 -11.87 -3.34
CA ARG A 75 -1.21 -10.57 -3.90
C ARG A 75 -2.55 -10.62 -4.61
N ASP A 76 -2.80 -11.68 -5.37
CA ASP A 76 -4.05 -11.86 -6.12
C ASP A 76 -5.24 -12.07 -5.16
N VAL A 77 -5.10 -12.96 -4.16
CA VAL A 77 -6.15 -13.22 -3.16
C VAL A 77 -6.45 -12.00 -2.30
N ILE A 78 -5.42 -11.35 -1.74
CA ILE A 78 -5.59 -10.17 -0.89
C ILE A 78 -6.10 -8.98 -1.72
N GLY A 79 -5.56 -8.79 -2.93
CA GLY A 79 -5.96 -7.74 -3.84
C GLY A 79 -7.42 -7.87 -4.27
N GLY A 80 -7.83 -9.06 -4.69
CA GLY A 80 -9.21 -9.38 -5.05
C GLY A 80 -10.18 -9.15 -3.89
N ALA A 81 -9.87 -9.68 -2.70
CA ALA A 81 -10.74 -9.51 -1.54
C ALA A 81 -10.88 -8.04 -1.10
N ALA A 82 -9.79 -7.26 -1.15
CA ALA A 82 -9.82 -5.84 -0.84
C ALA A 82 -10.62 -5.03 -1.89
N ALA A 83 -10.52 -5.40 -3.18
CA ALA A 83 -11.30 -4.82 -4.25
C ALA A 83 -12.80 -5.13 -4.08
N HIS A 84 -13.15 -6.39 -3.82
CA HIS A 84 -14.53 -6.81 -3.54
C HIS A 84 -15.14 -6.03 -2.38
N LEU A 85 -14.38 -5.86 -1.28
CA LEU A 85 -14.84 -5.08 -0.13
C LEU A 85 -15.02 -3.59 -0.47
N LYS A 86 -14.16 -3.01 -1.32
CA LYS A 86 -14.29 -1.62 -1.80
C LYS A 86 -15.53 -1.44 -2.67
N GLU A 87 -15.86 -2.42 -3.51
CA GLU A 87 -17.08 -2.42 -4.32
C GLU A 87 -18.34 -2.52 -3.46
N GLU A 88 -18.29 -3.29 -2.37
CA GLU A 88 -19.40 -3.44 -1.43
C GLU A 88 -19.62 -2.17 -0.56
N TYR A 89 -18.53 -1.51 -0.14
CA TYR A 89 -18.58 -0.33 0.73
C TYR A 89 -17.91 0.92 0.13
N PRO A 90 -18.31 1.39 -1.07
CA PRO A 90 -17.56 2.39 -1.82
C PRO A 90 -17.42 3.74 -1.08
N LYS A 91 -18.42 4.11 -0.28
CA LYS A 91 -18.41 5.35 0.52
C LYS A 91 -17.42 5.32 1.68
N MET A 92 -16.97 4.14 2.09
CA MET A 92 -16.07 3.94 3.22
C MET A 92 -14.61 3.78 2.78
N PHE A 93 -14.34 3.76 1.47
CA PHE A 93 -12.98 3.76 0.96
C PHE A 93 -12.54 5.15 0.54
N SER A 94 -11.32 5.51 0.90
CA SER A 94 -10.66 6.77 0.57
C SER A 94 -9.36 6.49 -0.16
N GLU A 95 -9.03 7.36 -1.11
CA GLU A 95 -7.75 7.32 -1.82
C GLU A 95 -6.57 7.72 -0.91
N SER A 96 -6.83 8.41 0.20
CA SER A 96 -5.77 8.86 1.11
C SER A 96 -5.31 7.75 2.07
N HIS A 97 -4.00 7.50 2.13
CA HIS A 97 -3.37 6.62 3.12
C HIS A 97 -3.56 7.13 4.57
N LYS A 98 -3.81 8.43 4.74
CA LYS A 98 -4.08 9.10 6.03
C LYS A 98 -5.57 9.33 6.26
N CYS A 99 -6.43 8.51 5.64
CA CYS A 99 -7.87 8.63 5.84
C CYS A 99 -8.25 8.44 7.32
N LEU A 100 -9.23 9.23 7.75
CA LEU A 100 -9.74 9.16 9.11
C LEU A 100 -10.81 8.08 9.22
N ARG A 101 -10.89 7.47 10.39
CA ARG A 101 -11.96 6.53 10.76
C ARG A 101 -13.34 7.12 10.43
N PRO A 102 -14.29 6.32 9.91
CA PRO A 102 -14.23 4.87 9.74
C PRO A 102 -13.68 4.43 8.37
N HIS A 103 -13.08 5.33 7.59
CA HIS A 103 -12.66 4.99 6.23
C HIS A 103 -11.41 4.11 6.22
N LEU A 104 -11.28 3.35 5.14
CA LEU A 104 -10.05 2.62 4.79
C LEU A 104 -9.46 3.11 3.48
N ASN A 105 -8.16 2.90 3.32
CA ASN A 105 -7.50 2.95 2.03
C ASN A 105 -7.20 1.52 1.59
N ILE A 106 -7.35 1.24 0.29
CA ILE A 106 -7.26 -0.12 -0.25
C ILE A 106 -5.85 -0.70 -0.12
N ASP A 107 -4.82 0.10 -0.41
CA ASP A 107 -3.42 -0.36 -0.35
C ASP A 107 -2.98 -0.59 1.08
N ARG A 108 -3.42 0.27 2.00
CA ARG A 108 -3.24 0.05 3.42
C ARG A 108 -3.93 -1.22 3.89
N LEU A 109 -5.19 -1.46 3.50
CA LEU A 109 -5.89 -2.69 3.86
C LEU A 109 -5.13 -3.93 3.37
N ARG A 110 -4.71 -3.94 2.10
CA ARG A 110 -3.91 -5.02 1.51
C ARG A 110 -2.65 -5.28 2.34
N ASN A 111 -1.90 -4.22 2.64
CA ASN A 111 -0.67 -4.34 3.40
C ASN A 111 -0.91 -4.81 4.84
N GLU A 112 -1.92 -4.31 5.55
CA GLU A 112 -2.23 -4.72 6.93
C GLU A 112 -2.69 -6.19 6.98
N LEU A 113 -3.44 -6.68 5.98
CA LEU A 113 -3.80 -8.10 5.85
C LEU A 113 -2.57 -8.98 5.65
N TYR A 114 -1.64 -8.55 4.79
CA TYR A 114 -0.38 -9.25 4.57
C TYR A 114 0.50 -9.26 5.83
N GLN A 115 0.69 -8.11 6.47
CA GLN A 115 1.49 -7.96 7.70
C GLN A 115 0.95 -8.77 8.88
N ALA A 116 -0.38 -8.88 8.99
CA ALA A 116 -1.01 -9.71 10.02
C ALA A 116 -1.00 -11.21 9.68
N ASP A 117 -0.43 -11.59 8.54
CA ASP A 117 -0.30 -12.97 8.05
C ASP A 117 -1.65 -13.71 8.05
N VAL A 118 -2.73 -13.00 7.67
CA VAL A 118 -4.10 -13.52 7.83
C VAL A 118 -4.35 -14.76 6.99
N MET A 119 -3.74 -14.84 5.79
CA MET A 119 -3.89 -15.99 4.91
C MET A 119 -3.34 -17.26 5.56
N GLN A 120 -2.13 -17.23 6.13
CA GLN A 120 -1.55 -18.40 6.79
C GLN A 120 -2.23 -18.68 8.13
N LYS A 121 -2.45 -17.64 8.94
CA LYS A 121 -3.04 -17.75 10.28
C LYS A 121 -4.44 -18.36 10.27
N PHE A 122 -5.26 -17.98 9.29
CA PHE A 122 -6.66 -18.42 9.18
C PHE A 122 -6.90 -19.41 8.04
N LYS A 123 -5.85 -19.82 7.31
CA LYS A 123 -5.91 -20.76 6.18
C LYS A 123 -6.88 -20.30 5.08
N LEU A 124 -6.77 -19.03 4.72
CA LEU A 124 -7.60 -18.37 3.70
C LEU A 124 -6.82 -18.37 2.38
N GLU A 125 -6.99 -19.43 1.60
CA GLU A 125 -6.24 -19.64 0.35
C GLU A 125 -6.98 -19.11 -0.89
N ARG A 126 -8.26 -18.76 -0.75
CA ARG A 126 -9.09 -18.25 -1.84
C ARG A 126 -9.65 -16.88 -1.51
N GLU A 127 -9.87 -16.09 -2.56
CA GLU A 127 -10.46 -14.76 -2.46
C GLU A 127 -11.79 -14.78 -1.72
N GLU A 128 -12.69 -15.70 -2.05
CA GLU A 128 -14.03 -15.76 -1.45
C GLU A 128 -13.99 -16.09 0.04
N ASP A 129 -13.02 -16.92 0.45
CA ASP A 129 -12.83 -17.27 1.87
C ASP A 129 -12.34 -16.04 2.65
N LEU A 130 -11.43 -15.25 2.08
CA LEU A 130 -10.94 -14.01 2.68
C LEU A 130 -12.04 -12.93 2.74
N VAL A 131 -12.85 -12.81 1.69
CA VAL A 131 -14.03 -11.91 1.70
C VAL A 131 -15.03 -12.32 2.78
N GLY A 132 -15.35 -13.61 2.88
CA GLY A 132 -16.22 -14.14 3.93
C GLY A 132 -15.70 -13.80 5.32
N TRP A 133 -14.41 -14.05 5.55
CA TRP A 133 -13.75 -13.74 6.81
C TRP A 133 -13.76 -12.23 7.13
N LEU A 134 -13.53 -11.35 6.15
CA LEU A 134 -13.62 -9.90 6.34
C LEU A 134 -15.03 -9.45 6.74
N ARG A 135 -16.07 -10.06 6.16
CA ARG A 135 -17.47 -9.79 6.54
C ARG A 135 -17.77 -10.23 7.96
N GLU A 136 -17.35 -11.42 8.36
CA GLU A 136 -17.49 -11.89 9.74
C GLU A 136 -16.84 -10.93 10.73
N ARG A 137 -15.61 -10.49 10.45
CA ARG A 137 -14.92 -9.50 11.31
C ARG A 137 -15.68 -8.17 11.35
N ASN A 138 -16.23 -7.73 10.23
CA ASN A 138 -17.06 -6.51 10.18
C ASN A 138 -18.32 -6.65 11.05
N GLU A 139 -19.00 -7.80 10.99
CA GLU A 139 -20.20 -8.11 11.77
C GLU A 139 -19.89 -8.20 13.28
N GLU A 140 -18.79 -8.85 13.66
CA GLU A 140 -18.35 -8.90 15.06
C GLU A 140 -18.09 -7.50 15.64
N LEU A 141 -17.45 -6.62 14.85
CA LEU A 141 -17.26 -5.23 15.24
C LEU A 141 -18.60 -4.47 15.28
N ALA A 142 -19.50 -4.74 14.33
CA ALA A 142 -20.84 -4.17 14.33
C ALA A 142 -21.65 -4.57 15.58
N ALA A 143 -21.43 -5.76 16.13
CA ALA A 143 -22.11 -6.21 17.34
C ALA A 143 -21.67 -5.48 18.63
N ARG A 144 -20.49 -4.83 18.63
CA ARG A 144 -20.00 -4.09 19.80
C ARG A 144 -20.93 -2.91 20.13
N PRO A 145 -21.30 -2.68 21.40
CA PRO A 145 -22.11 -1.52 21.79
C PRO A 145 -21.37 -0.20 21.60
N ASP A 146 -22.11 0.88 21.36
CA ASP A 146 -21.53 2.22 21.14
C ASP A 146 -20.69 2.73 22.31
N ALA A 147 -20.95 2.22 23.52
CA ALA A 147 -20.14 2.51 24.69
C ALA A 147 -18.68 2.02 24.56
N GLU A 148 -18.44 0.90 23.87
CA GLU A 148 -17.09 0.37 23.63
C GLU A 148 -16.31 1.19 22.59
N TRP A 149 -17.02 1.92 21.73
CA TRP A 149 -16.38 2.86 20.81
C TRP A 149 -15.95 4.17 21.47
N ARG A 150 -16.40 4.44 22.71
CA ARG A 150 -16.00 5.62 23.49
C ARG A 150 -14.52 5.49 23.88
N GLY A 151 -13.68 6.29 23.23
CA GLY A 151 -12.22 6.25 23.38
C GLY A 151 -11.49 5.81 22.11
N VAL A 152 -12.19 5.14 21.20
CA VAL A 152 -11.69 4.78 19.87
C VAL A 152 -12.04 5.85 18.84
N ALA A 153 -13.26 6.37 18.90
CA ALA A 153 -13.75 7.36 17.93
C ALA A 153 -14.77 8.31 18.55
N SER A 154 -15.03 9.43 17.86
CA SER A 154 -16.12 10.35 18.23
C SER A 154 -17.47 9.75 17.86
N GLU A 155 -18.54 10.22 18.51
CA GLU A 155 -19.92 9.77 18.25
C GLU A 155 -20.32 9.90 16.78
N LYS A 156 -19.93 10.99 16.11
CA LYS A 156 -20.16 11.19 14.66
C LYS A 156 -19.50 10.13 13.78
N VAL A 157 -18.32 9.65 14.18
CA VAL A 157 -17.60 8.58 13.45
C VAL A 157 -18.30 7.25 13.65
N VAL A 158 -18.77 6.96 14.87
CA VAL A 158 -19.57 5.76 15.17
C VAL A 158 -20.89 5.78 14.41
N GLU A 159 -21.60 6.91 14.41
CA GLU A 159 -22.84 7.09 13.64
C GLU A 159 -22.62 6.88 12.13
N LYS A 160 -21.49 7.37 11.60
CA LYS A 160 -21.11 7.14 10.20
C LYS A 160 -20.85 5.67 9.90
N ALA A 161 -20.11 4.98 10.77
CA ALA A 161 -19.85 3.54 10.66
C ALA A 161 -21.16 2.74 10.67
N ARG A 162 -22.06 3.05 11.61
CA ARG A 162 -23.41 2.44 11.74
C ARG A 162 -24.25 2.66 10.49
N SER A 163 -24.30 3.89 9.99
CA SER A 163 -25.12 4.25 8.83
C SER A 163 -24.66 3.56 7.54
N ASN A 164 -23.41 3.12 7.46
CA ASN A 164 -22.85 2.42 6.31
C ASN A 164 -22.58 0.93 6.60
N ASN A 165 -22.96 0.43 7.78
CA ASN A 165 -22.66 -0.91 8.26
C ASN A 165 -21.19 -1.34 8.09
N PHE A 166 -20.25 -0.43 8.36
CA PHE A 166 -18.83 -0.64 8.10
C PHE A 166 -17.96 -0.24 9.29
N PHE A 167 -17.26 -1.22 9.86
CA PHE A 167 -16.53 -1.11 11.12
C PHE A 167 -15.06 -1.54 11.01
N LEU A 168 -14.65 -2.18 9.92
CA LEU A 168 -13.25 -2.61 9.73
C LEU A 168 -12.26 -1.43 9.80
N GLY A 169 -12.67 -0.24 9.37
CA GLY A 169 -11.87 0.99 9.50
C GLY A 169 -11.89 1.66 10.87
N MET A 170 -12.57 1.10 11.86
CA MET A 170 -12.62 1.66 13.22
C MET A 170 -11.39 1.30 14.06
N THR A 171 -10.78 0.15 13.82
CA THR A 171 -9.61 -0.37 14.54
C THR A 171 -8.95 -1.46 13.71
N TRP A 172 -7.69 -1.80 13.97
CA TRP A 172 -6.99 -2.95 13.35
C TRP A 172 -6.90 -4.17 14.27
N GLU A 173 -7.42 -4.06 15.50
CA GLU A 173 -7.35 -5.15 16.51
C GLU A 173 -7.98 -6.46 16.04
N TRP A 174 -8.96 -6.40 15.13
CA TRP A 174 -9.65 -7.57 14.58
C TRP A 174 -8.75 -8.48 13.75
N LEU A 175 -7.61 -7.98 13.25
CA LEU A 175 -6.58 -8.79 12.57
C LEU A 175 -5.89 -9.76 13.56
N GLY A 176 -5.82 -9.38 14.84
CA GLY A 176 -5.15 -10.15 15.90
C GLY A 176 -6.04 -11.23 16.53
N THR A 177 -7.34 -11.01 16.61
CA THR A 177 -8.29 -11.89 17.29
C THR A 177 -8.49 -13.21 16.55
N SER A 178 -8.20 -14.32 17.23
CA SER A 178 -8.65 -15.64 16.78
C SER A 178 -10.14 -15.77 17.08
N ALA A 179 -10.94 -16.28 16.14
CA ALA A 179 -12.32 -16.66 16.43
C ALA A 179 -12.32 -17.53 17.70
N HIS A 180 -12.98 -17.06 18.75
CA HIS A 180 -13.18 -17.88 19.94
C HIS A 180 -14.00 -19.09 19.52
N LYS A 181 -13.42 -20.28 19.75
CA LYS A 181 -14.07 -21.58 19.62
C LYS A 181 -15.38 -21.66 20.40
#